data_AF-S3BG33-F1
#
_entry.id   AF-S3BG33-F1
#
_cell.length_a   1.000
_cell.length_b   1.000
_cell.length_c   1.000
_cell.angle_alpha   90.00
_cell.angle_beta   90.00
_cell.angle_gamma   90.00
#
_symmetry.space_group_name_H-M   'P 1'
#
loop_
_entity.id
_entity.type
_entity.pdbx_description
1 polymer ?
#
loop_
_entity_poly.entity_id
_entity_poly.type
_entity_poly.pdbx_seq_one_letter_code
_entity_poly.pdbx_strand_id
1 'polypeptide(L)'
;MKSNILLFVKYLLLLIAGGVGLFWPYDYCVNTEGVSLYYSLNTLLIFHCGLSFFLFSIIFIVNKRRKQHTAFAFMAGFVLRFVAVVILSLPLVKTVSPSPLHEMLFILLPSFYFTTIEAVLAIQLIK
;
A
#
# COMPACT_ATOMS: atom_id res chain seq x y z
N MET A 1 13.70 23.27 3.44
CA MET A 1 12.56 22.72 4.21
C MET A 1 11.25 22.65 3.42
N LYS A 2 10.90 23.65 2.58
CA LYS A 2 9.67 23.65 1.74
C LYS A 2 9.55 22.43 0.78
N SER A 3 10.67 21.93 0.25
CA SER A 3 10.68 20.80 -0.70
C SER A 3 10.13 19.48 -0.10
N ASN A 4 10.47 19.14 1.14
CA ASN A 4 10.08 17.86 1.74
C ASN A 4 8.56 17.80 2.02
N ILE A 5 7.95 18.92 2.44
CA ILE A 5 6.50 18.98 2.68
C ILE A 5 5.74 18.81 1.36
N LEU A 6 6.24 19.42 0.27
CA LEU A 6 5.66 19.23 -1.06
C LEU A 6 5.70 17.76 -1.50
N LEU A 7 6.80 17.05 -1.24
CA LEU A 7 6.90 15.61 -1.52
C LEU A 7 5.90 14.79 -0.70
N PHE A 8 5.66 15.16 0.56
CA PHE A 8 4.64 14.52 1.39
C PHE A 8 3.23 14.77 0.85
N VAL A 9 2.90 16.01 0.47
CA VAL A 9 1.60 16.31 -0.17
C VAL A 9 1.45 15.55 -1.49
N LYS A 10 2.51 15.50 -2.32
CA LYS A 10 2.52 14.72 -3.55
C LYS A 10 2.26 13.24 -3.28
N TYR A 11 2.86 12.68 -2.22
CA TYR A 11 2.57 11.31 -1.80
C TYR A 11 1.11 11.11 -1.45
N LEU A 12 0.52 11.99 -0.64
CA LEU A 12 -0.90 11.88 -0.27
C LEU A 12 -1.82 11.93 -1.49
N LEU A 13 -1.54 12.80 -2.45
CA LEU A 13 -2.30 12.87 -3.70
C LEU A 13 -2.16 11.57 -4.51
N LEU A 14 -0.95 11.00 -4.60
CA LEU A 14 -0.72 9.73 -5.27
C LEU A 14 -1.36 8.54 -4.54
N LEU A 15 -1.42 8.59 -3.21
CA LEU A 15 -2.09 7.59 -2.39
C LEU A 15 -3.59 7.59 -2.67
N ILE A 16 -4.23 8.76 -2.67
CA ILE A 16 -5.66 8.92 -2.98
C ILE A 16 -5.93 8.50 -4.43
N ALA A 17 -5.14 9.01 -5.39
CA ALA A 17 -5.30 8.66 -6.80
C ALA A 17 -5.10 7.16 -7.05
N GLY A 18 -4.13 6.53 -6.36
CA GLY A 18 -3.91 5.09 -6.41
C GLY A 18 -5.06 4.29 -5.81
N GLY A 19 -5.56 4.70 -4.65
CA GLY A 19 -6.72 4.06 -4.01
C GLY A 19 -7.96 4.11 -4.89
N VAL A 20 -8.29 5.28 -5.45
CA VAL A 20 -9.41 5.46 -6.38
C VAL A 20 -9.18 4.70 -7.69
N GLY A 21 -7.97 4.75 -8.23
CA GLY A 21 -7.59 4.06 -9.47
C GLY A 21 -7.65 2.55 -9.36
N LEU A 22 -7.34 1.98 -8.19
CA LEU A 22 -7.50 0.55 -7.91
C LEU A 22 -8.95 0.17 -7.58
N PHE A 23 -9.75 1.08 -7.02
CA PHE A 23 -11.15 0.82 -6.69
C PHE A 23 -11.96 0.46 -7.94
N TRP A 24 -11.90 1.25 -9.01
CA TRP A 24 -12.69 1.01 -10.23
C TRP A 24 -12.54 -0.37 -10.87
N PRO A 25 -11.32 -0.84 -11.23
CA PRO A 25 -11.17 -2.15 -11.84
C PRO A 25 -11.57 -3.28 -10.91
N TYR A 26 -11.35 -3.12 -9.60
CA TYR A 26 -11.72 -4.15 -8.63
C TYR A 26 -13.23 -4.18 -8.37
N ASP A 27 -13.89 -3.03 -8.30
CA ASP A 27 -15.34 -2.91 -8.18
C ASP A 27 -16.03 -3.51 -9.40
N TYR A 28 -15.49 -3.29 -10.60
CA TYR A 28 -15.94 -3.95 -11.82
C TYR A 28 -15.88 -5.48 -11.70
N CYS A 29 -14.75 -6.05 -11.26
CA CYS A 29 -14.62 -7.51 -11.08
C CYS A 29 -15.59 -8.07 -10.02
N VAL A 30 -15.79 -7.37 -8.90
CA VAL A 30 -16.64 -7.86 -7.81
C VAL A 30 -18.12 -7.74 -8.17
N ASN A 31 -18.56 -6.58 -8.67
CA ASN A 31 -19.98 -6.29 -8.87
C ASN A 31 -20.50 -6.68 -10.26
N THR A 32 -19.64 -6.68 -11.29
CA THR A 32 -20.05 -7.02 -12.67
C THR A 32 -19.74 -8.48 -12.99
N GLU A 33 -18.53 -8.95 -12.70
CA GLU A 33 -18.11 -10.34 -12.97
C GLU A 33 -18.49 -11.32 -11.84
N GLY A 34 -19.03 -10.81 -10.72
CA GLY A 34 -19.52 -11.63 -9.61
C GLY A 34 -18.42 -12.32 -8.81
N VAL A 35 -17.18 -11.79 -8.83
CA VAL A 35 -16.05 -12.35 -8.08
C VAL A 35 -16.33 -12.23 -6.57
N SER A 36 -16.55 -13.37 -5.93
CA SER A 36 -16.72 -13.44 -4.47
C SER A 36 -15.35 -13.46 -3.78
N LEU A 37 -15.11 -12.47 -2.92
CA LEU A 37 -13.89 -12.30 -2.12
C LEU A 37 -14.19 -12.51 -0.64
N TYR A 38 -13.24 -13.11 0.09
CA TYR A 38 -13.30 -13.26 1.55
C TYR A 38 -13.32 -11.91 2.29
N TYR A 39 -12.47 -10.96 1.86
CA TYR A 39 -12.49 -9.60 2.37
C TYR A 39 -13.29 -8.69 1.46
N SER A 40 -14.08 -7.78 2.04
CA SER A 40 -14.73 -6.74 1.25
C SER A 40 -13.67 -5.86 0.57
N LEU A 41 -14.00 -5.38 -0.64
CA LEU A 41 -13.17 -4.45 -1.40
C LEU A 41 -12.71 -3.26 -0.55
N ASN A 42 -13.65 -2.66 0.18
CA ASN A 42 -13.40 -1.51 1.05
C ASN A 42 -12.41 -1.85 2.15
N THR A 43 -12.51 -3.03 2.75
CA THR A 43 -11.56 -3.49 3.78
C THR A 43 -10.15 -3.61 3.22
N LEU A 44 -9.99 -4.20 2.03
CA LEU A 44 -8.67 -4.33 1.38
C LEU A 44 -8.07 -2.97 1.05
N LEU A 45 -8.85 -2.07 0.45
CA LEU A 45 -8.35 -0.73 0.10
C LEU A 45 -7.99 0.09 1.33
N ILE A 46 -8.83 0.09 2.37
CA ILE A 46 -8.53 0.79 3.63
C ILE A 46 -7.26 0.23 4.25
N PHE A 47 -7.09 -1.10 4.26
CA PHE A 47 -5.87 -1.74 4.76
C PHE A 47 -4.63 -1.26 4.00
N HIS A 48 -4.63 -1.34 2.67
CA HIS A 48 -3.45 -0.96 1.88
C HIS A 48 -3.18 0.55 1.94
N CYS A 49 -4.20 1.39 1.80
CA CYS A 49 -4.04 2.84 1.88
C CYS A 49 -3.60 3.28 3.30
N GLY A 50 -4.21 2.73 4.34
CA GLY A 50 -3.87 3.02 5.74
C GLY A 50 -2.45 2.59 6.10
N LEU A 51 -2.06 1.38 5.71
CA LEU A 51 -0.70 0.87 5.91
C LEU A 51 0.33 1.74 5.17
N SER A 52 0.06 2.11 3.92
CA SER A 52 0.97 2.95 3.12
C SER A 52 1.08 4.37 3.65
N PHE A 53 -0.03 4.95 4.12
CA PHE A 53 0.00 6.23 4.82
C PHE A 53 0.87 6.17 6.08
N PHE A 54 0.68 5.13 6.90
CA PHE A 54 1.43 4.92 8.13
C PHE A 54 2.93 4.76 7.87
N LEU A 55 3.31 3.86 6.96
CA LEU A 55 4.71 3.58 6.64
C LEU A 55 5.42 4.81 6.07
N PHE A 56 4.81 5.51 5.12
CA PHE A 56 5.42 6.70 4.55
C PHE A 56 5.51 7.85 5.57
N SER A 57 4.54 7.97 6.48
CA SER A 57 4.62 8.94 7.58
C SER A 57 5.84 8.68 8.46
N ILE A 58 6.17 7.42 8.76
CA ILE A 58 7.40 7.06 9.47
C ILE A 58 8.63 7.49 8.67
N ILE A 59 8.69 7.14 7.38
CA ILE A 59 9.80 7.51 6.48
C ILE A 59 10.01 9.03 6.49
N PHE A 60 8.92 9.79 6.39
CA PHE A 60 8.94 11.25 6.39
C PHE A 60 9.43 11.82 7.73
N ILE A 61 8.96 11.30 8.86
CA ILE A 61 9.41 11.70 10.20
C ILE A 61 10.91 11.41 10.37
N VAL A 62 11.38 10.23 9.95
CA VAL A 62 12.79 9.87 9.99
C VAL A 62 13.60 10.81 9.10
N ASN A 63 13.16 11.09 7.88
CA ASN A 63 13.84 12.05 7.00
C ASN A 63 13.98 13.44 7.62
N LYS A 64 12.91 13.94 8.27
CA LYS A 64 12.92 15.25 8.93
C LYS A 64 13.90 15.31 10.10
N ARG A 65 14.04 14.23 10.87
CA ARG A 65 14.94 14.18 12.04
C ARG A 65 16.38 13.81 11.68
N ARG A 66 16.57 12.82 10.81
CA ARG A 66 17.85 12.19 10.44
C ARG A 66 17.81 11.69 9.00
N LYS A 67 18.07 12.58 8.04
CA LYS A 67 18.06 12.27 6.59
C LYS A 67 18.89 11.02 6.19
N GLN A 68 20.02 10.80 6.85
CA GLN A 68 20.92 9.67 6.58
C GLN A 68 20.26 8.29 6.81
N HIS A 69 19.18 8.22 7.60
CA HIS A 69 18.48 6.97 7.89
C HIS A 69 17.20 6.76 7.09
N THR A 70 16.88 7.63 6.12
CA THR A 70 15.65 7.50 5.31
C THR A 70 15.60 6.19 4.51
N ALA A 71 16.73 5.73 3.97
CA ALA A 71 16.80 4.45 3.27
C ALA A 71 16.51 3.25 4.20
N PHE A 72 17.04 3.27 5.43
CA PHE A 72 16.77 2.24 6.43
C PHE A 72 15.29 2.26 6.87
N ALA A 73 14.70 3.44 7.03
CA ALA A 73 13.27 3.56 7.34
C ALA A 73 12.39 3.00 6.23
N PHE A 74 12.75 3.24 4.96
CA PHE A 74 12.06 2.64 3.81
C PHE A 74 12.20 1.11 3.82
N MET A 75 13.41 0.59 4.01
CA MET A 75 13.65 -0.86 4.05
C MET A 75 12.87 -1.54 5.18
N ALA A 76 12.85 -0.94 6.38
CA ALA A 76 12.05 -1.42 7.49
C ALA A 76 10.55 -1.41 7.17
N GLY A 77 10.07 -0.33 6.54
CA GLY A 77 8.68 -0.23 6.08
C GLY A 77 8.31 -1.29 5.05
N PHE A 78 9.20 -1.58 4.10
CA PHE A 78 9.02 -2.64 3.12
C PHE A 78 8.86 -4.02 3.77
N VAL A 79 9.73 -4.35 4.73
CA VAL A 79 9.62 -5.60 5.50
C VAL A 79 8.32 -5.66 6.30
N LEU A 80 7.96 -4.56 6.98
CA LEU A 80 6.69 -4.47 7.73
C LEU A 80 5.47 -4.67 6.83
N ARG A 81 5.46 -4.10 5.61
CA ARG A 81 4.39 -4.33 4.64
C ARG A 81 4.30 -5.80 4.26
N PHE A 82 5.43 -6.43 3.97
CA PHE A 82 5.44 -7.86 3.61
C PHE A 82 4.85 -8.71 4.73
N VAL A 83 5.25 -8.47 5.98
CA VAL A 83 4.68 -9.16 7.15
C VAL A 83 3.18 -8.91 7.26
N ALA A 84 2.72 -7.67 7.10
CA ALA A 84 1.30 -7.32 7.19
C ALA A 84 0.47 -8.02 6.10
N VAL A 85 0.99 -8.11 4.87
CA VAL A 85 0.37 -8.84 3.75
C VAL A 85 0.29 -10.33 4.03
N VAL A 86 1.35 -10.93 4.57
CA VAL A 86 1.33 -12.35 4.99
C VAL A 86 0.27 -12.57 6.06
N ILE A 87 0.21 -11.72 7.09
CA ILE A 87 -0.80 -11.81 8.16
C ILE A 87 -2.22 -11.69 7.58
N LEU A 88 -2.46 -10.74 6.67
CA LEU A 88 -3.74 -10.57 6.00
C LEU A 88 -4.13 -11.82 5.19
N SER A 89 -3.15 -12.55 4.67
CA SER A 89 -3.38 -13.75 3.85
C SER A 89 -3.62 -15.02 4.69
N LEU A 90 -3.25 -15.04 5.99
CA LEU A 90 -3.35 -16.24 6.83
C LEU A 90 -4.78 -16.81 6.94
N PRO A 91 -5.85 -16.00 7.12
CA PRO A 91 -7.21 -16.53 7.20
C PRO A 91 -7.66 -17.24 5.93
N LEU A 92 -7.09 -16.88 4.77
CA LEU A 92 -7.43 -17.44 3.47
C LEU A 92 -7.01 -18.91 3.32
N VAL A 93 -6.01 -19.36 4.10
CA VAL A 93 -5.55 -20.75 4.09
C VAL A 93 -6.67 -21.71 4.52
N LYS A 94 -7.59 -21.24 5.36
CA LYS A 94 -8.67 -22.05 5.95
C LYS A 94 -10.00 -21.89 5.20
N THR A 95 -10.06 -21.03 4.20
CA THR A 95 -11.30 -20.74 3.46
C THR A 95 -11.25 -21.42 2.11
N VAL A 96 -12.36 -22.08 1.73
CA VAL A 96 -12.54 -22.52 0.34
C VAL A 96 -13.01 -21.29 -0.43
N SER A 97 -12.08 -20.41 -0.79
CA SER A 97 -12.39 -19.26 -1.63
C SER A 97 -12.79 -19.76 -3.02
N PRO A 98 -13.92 -19.31 -3.59
CA PRO A 98 -14.30 -19.64 -4.97
C PRO A 98 -13.37 -18.96 -5.99
N SER A 99 -12.61 -17.93 -5.57
CA SER A 99 -11.79 -17.10 -6.47
C SER A 99 -10.37 -16.85 -5.92
N PRO A 100 -9.57 -17.89 -5.63
CA PRO A 100 -8.31 -17.76 -4.90
C PRO A 100 -7.26 -16.90 -5.64
N LEU A 101 -7.25 -16.93 -6.97
CA LEU A 101 -6.36 -16.09 -7.78
C LEU A 101 -6.73 -14.61 -7.68
N HIS A 102 -8.03 -14.28 -7.68
CA HIS A 102 -8.49 -12.90 -7.54
C HIS A 102 -8.16 -12.35 -6.15
N GLU A 103 -8.37 -13.13 -5.09
CA GLU A 103 -7.98 -12.72 -3.73
C GLU A 103 -6.48 -12.46 -3.63
N MET A 104 -5.65 -13.35 -4.16
CA MET A 104 -4.20 -13.17 -4.19
C MET A 104 -3.82 -11.87 -4.91
N LEU A 105 -4.39 -11.62 -6.10
CA LEU A 105 -4.10 -10.41 -6.87
C LEU A 105 -4.55 -9.15 -6.15
N PHE A 106 -5.72 -9.16 -5.53
CA PHE A 106 -6.30 -8.00 -4.84
C PHE A 106 -5.54 -7.65 -3.56
N ILE A 107 -4.81 -8.59 -2.98
CA ILE A 107 -3.93 -8.39 -1.83
C ILE A 107 -2.51 -7.97 -2.26
N LEU A 108 -1.94 -8.61 -3.28
CA LEU A 108 -0.55 -8.37 -3.69
C LEU A 108 -0.38 -7.11 -4.51
N LEU A 109 -1.25 -6.87 -5.50
CA LEU A 109 -1.06 -5.82 -6.50
C LEU A 109 -1.09 -4.41 -5.88
N PRO A 110 -1.99 -4.06 -4.93
CA PRO A 110 -1.92 -2.78 -4.25
C PRO A 110 -0.60 -2.61 -3.47
N SER A 111 -0.10 -3.69 -2.86
CA SER A 111 1.15 -3.66 -2.11
C SER A 111 2.35 -3.32 -3.00
N PHE A 112 2.44 -3.89 -4.20
CA PHE A 112 3.49 -3.55 -5.16
C PHE A 112 3.37 -2.11 -5.66
N TYR A 113 2.16 -1.67 -5.97
CA TYR A 113 1.91 -0.31 -6.44
C TYR A 113 2.36 0.74 -5.41
N PHE A 114 1.90 0.64 -4.17
CA PHE A 114 2.27 1.60 -3.13
C PHE A 114 3.75 1.53 -2.76
N THR A 115 4.35 0.35 -2.74
CA THR A 115 5.80 0.19 -2.47
C THR A 115 6.63 0.91 -3.53
N THR A 116 6.23 0.82 -4.79
CA THR A 116 6.94 1.48 -5.90
C THR A 116 6.90 3.00 -5.74
N ILE A 117 5.74 3.57 -5.43
CA ILE A 117 5.59 5.01 -5.18
C ILE A 117 6.44 5.46 -3.99
N GLU A 118 6.38 4.72 -2.88
CA GLU A 118 7.17 5.00 -1.69
C GLU A 118 8.67 4.94 -1.98
N ALA A 119 9.13 3.96 -2.77
CA ALA A 119 10.53 3.83 -3.15
C ALA A 119 11.01 5.03 -3.96
N VAL A 120 10.26 5.42 -5.00
CA VAL A 120 10.58 6.58 -5.85
C VAL A 120 10.67 7.86 -5.02
N LEU A 121 9.73 8.05 -4.09
CA LEU A 121 9.72 9.25 -3.24
C LEU A 121 10.76 9.21 -2.13
N ALA A 122 11.05 8.04 -1.56
CA ALA A 122 12.14 7.87 -0.60
C ALA A 122 13.49 8.24 -1.23
N ILE A 123 13.73 7.84 -2.48
CA ILE A 123 14.92 8.27 -3.24
C ILE A 123 14.95 9.79 -3.41
N GLN A 124 13.81 10.42 -3.72
CA GLN A 124 13.72 11.89 -3.84
C GLN A 124 13.93 12.62 -2.51
N LEU A 125 13.61 12.00 -1.37
CA LEU A 125 13.84 12.57 -0.03
C LEU A 125 15.31 12.49 0.42
N ILE A 126 16.07 11.56 -0.15
CA ILE A 126 17.50 11.37 0.15
C ILE A 126 18.38 12.32 -0.67
N LYS A 127 17.97 12.62 -1.91
CA LYS A 127 18.60 13.64 -2.77
C LYS A 127 18.47 15.04 -2.16
#